data_AF-A0A3D9KXW9-F1
#
_entry.id   AF-A0A3D9KXW9-F1
#
_cell.length_a   1.000
_cell.length_b   1.000
_cell.length_c   1.000
_cell.angle_alpha   90.00
_cell.angle_beta   90.00
_cell.angle_gamma   90.00
#
_symmetry.space_group_name_H-M   'P 1'
#
loop_
_entity.id
_entity.type
_entity.pdbx_description
1 polymer ?
#
loop_
_entity_poly.entity_id
_entity_poly.type
_entity_poly.pdbx_seq_one_letter_code
_entity_poly.pdbx_strand_id
1 'polypeptide(L)'
;MNFECFQTQLENQLQTKVKFDLQEVLYQPQSFGNGLLGYRINGKCYRLTYDGKERELRVDSSEHHEKYFGATWTELQTFEGLSNVQGIAALLTS
;
A
#
# COMPACT_ATOMS: atom_id res chain seq x y z
N MET A 1 -2.51 13.70 6.42
CA MET A 1 -1.37 12.81 6.64
C MET A 1 -0.44 12.95 5.44
N ASN A 2 0.88 12.83 5.58
CA ASN A 2 1.80 12.73 4.44
C ASN A 2 2.17 11.25 4.20
N PHE A 3 2.87 10.96 3.10
CA PHE A 3 3.24 9.59 2.72
C PHE A 3 4.07 8.85 3.78
N GLU A 4 5.08 9.49 4.37
CA GLU A 4 5.96 8.86 5.36
C GLU A 4 5.22 8.49 6.65
N CYS A 5 4.35 9.38 7.13
CA CYS A 5 3.46 9.09 8.26
C CYS A 5 2.51 7.93 7.93
N PHE A 6 1.98 7.91 6.70
CA PHE A 6 1.12 6.83 6.24
C PHE A 6 1.84 5.48 6.24
N GLN A 7 3.03 5.41 5.63
CA GLN A 7 3.86 4.21 5.61
C GLN A 7 4.13 3.69 7.03
N THR A 8 4.60 4.58 7.91
CA THR A 8 4.93 4.22 9.29
C THR A 8 3.72 3.66 10.04
N GLN A 9 2.54 4.29 9.89
CA GLN A 9 1.31 3.81 10.52
C GLN A 9 0.88 2.45 9.98
N LEU A 10 0.93 2.25 8.66
CA LEU A 10 0.56 0.99 8.03
C LEU A 10 1.48 -0.15 8.46
N GLU A 11 2.80 0.06 8.44
CA GLU A 11 3.78 -0.96 8.80
C GLU A 11 3.68 -1.35 10.27
N ASN A 12 3.46 -0.38 11.17
CA ASN A 12 3.18 -0.67 12.58
C ASN A 12 1.93 -1.55 12.75
N GLN A 13 0.87 -1.29 11.98
CA GLN A 13 -0.33 -2.15 12.01
C GLN A 13 -0.06 -3.55 11.44
N LEU A 14 0.66 -3.65 10.33
CA LEU A 14 1.00 -4.92 9.70
C LEU A 14 1.89 -5.79 10.58
N GLN A 15 2.90 -5.20 11.24
CA GLN A 15 3.83 -5.92 12.12
C GLN A 15 3.11 -6.64 13.27
N THR A 16 1.98 -6.12 13.73
CA THR A 16 1.16 -6.77 14.78
C THR A 16 0.24 -7.88 14.26
N LYS A 17 0.07 -8.01 12.93
CA LYS A 17 -0.91 -8.89 12.30
C LYS A 17 -0.30 -9.99 11.44
N VAL A 18 0.75 -9.69 10.69
CA VAL A 18 1.30 -10.59 9.66
C VAL A 18 2.78 -10.32 9.43
N LYS A 19 3.51 -11.34 8.95
CA LYS A 19 4.83 -11.12 8.35
C LYS A 19 4.66 -10.56 6.94
N PHE A 20 5.45 -9.56 6.59
CA PHE A 20 5.44 -8.94 5.28
C PHE A 20 6.86 -8.63 4.83
N ASP A 21 7.07 -8.66 3.52
CA ASP A 21 8.32 -8.22 2.90
C ASP A 21 8.04 -6.96 2.10
N LEU A 22 8.77 -5.89 2.40
CA LEU A 22 8.73 -4.66 1.61
C LEU A 22 9.45 -4.89 0.28
N GLN A 23 8.72 -4.75 -0.83
CA GLN A 23 9.21 -4.97 -2.20
C GLN A 23 9.60 -3.66 -2.89
N GLU A 24 8.86 -2.58 -2.64
CA GLU A 24 9.09 -1.29 -3.29
C GLU A 24 8.68 -0.13 -2.37
N VAL A 25 9.49 0.94 -2.39
CA VAL A 25 9.15 2.25 -1.82
C VAL A 25 9.55 3.31 -2.83
N LEU A 26 8.60 4.09 -3.29
CA LEU A 26 8.85 5.30 -4.07
C LEU A 26 8.14 6.47 -3.41
N TYR A 27 8.85 7.57 -3.23
CA TYR A 27 8.28 8.79 -2.67
C TYR A 27 8.71 10.01 -3.48
N GLN A 28 7.73 10.85 -3.84
CA GLN A 28 7.92 12.05 -4.65
C GLN A 28 7.39 13.27 -3.89
N PRO A 29 8.18 13.84 -2.95
CA PRO A 29 7.75 14.97 -2.12
C PRO A 29 7.37 16.22 -2.94
N GLN A 30 8.03 16.43 -4.09
CA GLN A 30 7.77 17.57 -4.98
C GLN A 30 6.51 17.39 -5.86
N SER A 31 5.92 16.19 -5.86
CA SER A 31 4.72 15.85 -6.63
C SER A 31 3.54 15.65 -5.68
N PHE A 32 3.16 16.71 -4.97
CA PHE A 32 2.07 16.71 -3.98
C PHE A 32 2.21 15.67 -2.85
N GLY A 33 3.39 15.10 -2.64
CA GLY A 33 3.63 14.02 -1.68
C GLY A 33 3.19 12.63 -2.18
N ASN A 34 3.11 12.42 -3.49
CA ASN A 34 2.78 11.13 -4.08
C ASN A 34 3.78 10.05 -3.69
N GLY A 35 3.30 8.82 -3.56
CA GLY A 35 4.18 7.70 -3.28
C GLY A 35 3.56 6.36 -3.61
N LEU A 36 4.39 5.33 -3.55
CA LEU A 36 4.03 3.96 -3.85
C LEU A 36 4.72 3.04 -2.86
N LEU A 37 3.94 2.10 -2.32
CA LEU A 37 4.43 1.04 -1.46
C LEU A 37 4.08 -0.32 -2.07
N GLY A 38 5.06 -1.19 -2.16
CA GLY A 38 4.91 -2.57 -2.60
C GLY A 38 5.19 -3.52 -1.46
N TYR A 39 4.26 -4.41 -1.13
CA TYR A 39 4.43 -5.42 -0.09
C TYR A 39 4.18 -6.81 -0.63
N ARG A 40 4.88 -7.81 -0.08
CA ARG A 40 4.51 -9.22 -0.20
C ARG A 40 3.99 -9.71 1.14
N ILE A 41 2.78 -10.25 1.13
CA ILE A 41 2.08 -10.75 2.32
C ILE A 41 1.43 -12.07 1.95
N ASN A 42 1.70 -13.12 2.73
CA ASN A 42 1.13 -14.46 2.53
C ASN A 42 1.18 -14.93 1.07
N GLY A 43 2.32 -14.77 0.39
CA GLY A 43 2.51 -15.22 -0.98
C GLY A 43 1.92 -14.33 -2.08
N LYS A 44 1.07 -13.34 -1.74
CA LYS A 44 0.47 -12.36 -2.65
C LYS A 44 1.23 -11.03 -2.59
N CYS A 45 1.28 -10.30 -3.71
CA CYS A 45 1.81 -8.94 -3.75
C CYS A 45 0.68 -7.93 -3.65
N TYR A 46 0.95 -6.82 -2.96
CA TYR A 46 0.05 -5.69 -2.83
C TYR A 46 0.79 -4.42 -3.21
N ARG A 47 0.10 -3.54 -3.93
CA ARG A 47 0.63 -2.23 -4.34
C ARG A 47 -0.32 -1.15 -3.87
N LEU A 48 0.21 -0.21 -3.10
CA LEU A 48 -0.52 0.92 -2.58
C LEU A 48 -0.02 2.18 -3.27
N THR A 49 -0.89 2.83 -4.03
CA THR A 49 -0.60 4.09 -4.72
C THR A 49 -1.21 5.22 -3.91
N TYR A 50 -0.36 6.05 -3.33
CA TYR A 50 -0.73 7.22 -2.53
C TYR A 50 -0.70 8.46 -3.43
N ASP A 51 -1.86 9.05 -3.68
CA ASP A 51 -2.00 10.29 -4.44
C ASP A 51 -2.28 11.44 -3.47
N GLY A 52 -1.26 12.24 -3.19
CA GLY A 52 -1.37 13.37 -2.28
C GLY A 52 -2.13 14.57 -2.88
N LYS A 53 -2.26 14.63 -4.22
CA LYS A 53 -3.00 15.68 -4.92
C LYS A 53 -4.50 15.46 -4.82
N GLU A 54 -4.95 14.27 -5.23
CA GLU A 54 -6.36 13.87 -5.19
C GLU A 54 -6.79 13.42 -3.78
N ARG A 55 -5.81 13.23 -2.88
CA ARG A 55 -6.00 12.72 -1.52
C ARG A 55 -6.65 11.33 -1.52
N GLU A 56 -6.13 10.46 -2.37
CA GLU A 56 -6.62 9.11 -2.57
C GLU A 56 -5.53 8.06 -2.27
N LEU A 57 -5.97 6.89 -1.84
CA LEU A 57 -5.13 5.70 -1.74
C LEU A 57 -5.77 4.58 -2.55
N ARG A 58 -5.12 4.15 -3.63
CA ARG A 58 -5.52 2.95 -4.36
C ARG A 58 -4.72 1.75 -3.87
N VAL A 59 -5.40 0.63 -3.67
CA VAL A 59 -4.81 -0.65 -3.29
C VAL A 59 -5.08 -1.67 -4.39
N ASP A 60 -4.01 -2.19 -4.98
CA ASP A 60 -4.04 -3.28 -5.94
C ASP A 60 -3.45 -4.55 -5.32
N SER A 61 -3.81 -5.71 -5.86
CA SER A 61 -3.16 -6.98 -5.52
C SER A 61 -2.86 -7.82 -6.75
N SER A 62 -1.85 -8.68 -6.64
CA SER A 62 -1.45 -9.64 -7.67
C SER A 62 -2.20 -10.97 -7.53
N GLU A 63 -2.02 -11.88 -8.47
CA GLU A 63 -2.35 -13.28 -8.22
C GLU A 63 -1.38 -13.90 -7.19
N HIS A 64 -1.77 -15.03 -6.60
CA HIS A 64 -0.95 -15.71 -5.60
C HIS A 64 0.35 -16.25 -6.22
N HIS A 65 1.46 -16.13 -5.47
CA HIS A 65 2.81 -16.52 -5.88
C HIS A 65 3.42 -15.77 -7.08
N GLU A 66 2.73 -14.80 -7.67
CA GLU A 66 3.35 -13.91 -8.66
C GLU A 66 4.52 -13.11 -8.07
N LYS A 67 5.48 -12.77 -8.93
CA LYS A 67 6.57 -11.85 -8.59
C LYS A 67 6.06 -10.43 -8.70
N TYR A 68 6.47 -9.56 -7.78
CA TYR A 68 6.06 -8.15 -7.76
C TYR A 68 6.30 -7.45 -9.11
N PHE A 69 7.54 -7.51 -9.60
CA PHE A 69 7.87 -6.99 -10.94
C PHE A 69 7.34 -7.93 -12.02
N GLY A 70 6.37 -7.44 -12.78
CA GLY A 70 5.66 -8.21 -13.79
C GLY A 70 4.35 -8.84 -13.31
N ALA A 71 3.92 -8.57 -12.07
CA ALA A 71 2.61 -8.99 -11.58
C ALA A 71 1.48 -8.36 -12.41
N THR A 72 0.40 -9.11 -12.57
CA THR A 72 -0.86 -8.57 -13.06
C THR A 72 -1.60 -7.96 -11.88
N TRP A 73 -2.01 -6.69 -12.01
CA TRP A 73 -2.62 -5.97 -10.90
C TRP A 73 -4.12 -5.90 -11.04
N THR A 74 -4.83 -6.34 -10.01
CA THR A 74 -6.27 -6.17 -9.85
C THR A 74 -6.52 -5.17 -8.74
N GLU A 75 -7.25 -4.10 -9.04
CA GLU A 75 -7.68 -3.14 -8.02
C GLU A 75 -8.58 -3.84 -7.00
N LEU A 76 -8.25 -3.67 -5.71
CA LEU A 76 -9.07 -4.17 -4.60
C LEU A 76 -9.98 -3.09 -4.05
N GLN A 77 -9.41 -1.92 -3.79
CA GLN A 77 -10.13 -0.83 -3.15
C GLN A 77 -9.42 0.51 -3.38
N THR A 78 -10.22 1.55 -3.54
CA THR A 78 -9.78 2.94 -3.48
C THR A 78 -10.38 3.62 -2.26
N PHE A 79 -9.54 4.32 -1.48
CA PHE A 79 -9.94 5.08 -0.31
C PHE A 79 -9.81 6.57 -0.60
N GLU A 80 -10.94 7.28 -0.52
CA GLU A 80 -10.97 8.74 -0.60
C GLU A 80 -10.68 9.33 0.79
N GLY A 81 -9.84 10.36 0.85
CA GLY A 81 -9.52 11.07 2.09
C GLY A 81 -8.44 10.38 2.93
N LEU A 82 -7.17 10.77 2.70
CA LEU A 82 -5.97 10.27 3.38
C LEU A 82 -5.84 10.64 4.87
N SER A 83 -6.90 11.11 5.52
CA SER A 83 -6.86 11.57 6.91
C SER A 83 -7.00 10.45 7.95
N ASN A 84 -7.64 9.32 7.60
CA ASN A 84 -7.89 8.20 8.54
C ASN A 84 -8.12 6.89 7.77
N VAL A 85 -7.14 6.43 6.99
CA VAL A 85 -7.31 5.18 6.24
C VAL A 85 -7.15 3.99 7.19
N GLN A 86 -8.27 3.61 7.82
CA GLN A 86 -8.36 2.44 8.69
C GLN A 86 -8.73 1.21 7.88
N GLY A 87 -8.37 0.03 8.38
CA GLY A 87 -8.75 -1.25 7.76
C GLY A 87 -7.84 -1.73 6.62
N ILE A 88 -6.91 -0.92 6.12
CA ILE A 88 -5.94 -1.37 5.10
C ILE A 88 -5.18 -2.59 5.59
N ALA A 89 -4.61 -2.55 6.80
CA ALA A 89 -3.86 -3.68 7.33
C ALA A 89 -4.73 -4.94 7.45
N ALA A 90 -6.05 -4.82 7.63
CA ALA A 90 -6.96 -5.97 7.59
C ALA A 90 -7.17 -6.46 6.16
N LEU A 91 -7.42 -5.54 5.21
CA LEU A 91 -7.57 -5.82 3.76
C LEU A 91 -6.33 -6.53 3.17
N LEU A 92 -5.14 -6.16 3.61
CA LEU A 92 -3.89 -6.78 3.13
C LEU A 92 -3.62 -8.17 3.74
N THR A 93 -4.36 -8.53 4.80
CA THR A 93 -4.17 -9.80 5.54
C THR A 93 -5.30 -10.81 5.36
N SER A 94 -6.40 -10.40 4.73
CA SER A 94 -7.52 -11.27 4.36
C SER A 94 -7.15 -12.20 3.23
#